data_AF-A0A535Z483-F1
#
_entry.id   AF-A0A535Z483-F1
#
_cell.length_a   1.000
_cell.length_b   1.000
_cell.length_c   1.000
_cell.angle_alpha   90.00
_cell.angle_beta   90.00
_cell.angle_gamma   90.00
#
_symmetry.space_group_name_H-M   'P 1'
#
loop_
_entity.id
_entity.type
_entity.pdbx_description
1 polymer ?
#
loop_
_entity_poly.entity_id
_entity_poly.type
_entity_poly.pdbx_seq_one_letter_code
_entity_poly.pdbx_strand_id
1 'polypeptide(L)' 'MLDAVDQVQVACDKCGTQLVPNAAYCEKCGFRTRRARRLVRLAIRVEMVFFLLVVGIVVAFTWIYATQR' A
#
# COMPACT_ATOMS: atom_id res chain seq x y z
N MET A 1 16.99 -3.64 6.48
CA MET A 1 16.94 -2.54 7.47
C MET A 1 16.46 -1.26 6.78
N LEU A 2 15.24 -1.25 6.22
CA LEU A 2 14.73 -0.10 5.46
C LEU A 2 13.39 0.36 6.05
N ASP A 3 13.49 1.48 6.77
CA ASP A 3 12.52 2.58 6.78
C ASP A 3 11.14 2.35 7.40
N ALA A 4 11.13 2.04 8.70
CA ALA A 4 10.08 2.55 9.58
C ALA A 4 10.35 4.04 9.89
N VAL A 5 10.31 4.91 8.88
CA VAL A 5 10.15 6.35 9.13
C VAL A 5 8.73 6.50 9.65
N ASP A 6 8.60 6.44 10.98
CA ASP A 6 7.42 6.77 11.74
C ASP A 6 7.04 8.21 11.36
N GLN A 7 6.19 8.35 10.35
CA GLN A 7 5.64 9.64 9.94
C GLN A 7 4.67 10.06 11.03
N VAL A 8 5.21 10.60 12.12
CA VAL A 8 4.47 11.16 13.25
C VAL A 8 3.63 12.30 12.69
N GLN A 9 2.37 12.01 12.37
CA GLN A 9 1.42 13.03 11.99
C GLN A 9 1.03 13.80 13.24
N VAL A 10 1.51 15.04 13.32
CA VAL A 10 1.18 15.95 14.42
C VAL A 10 -0.23 16.51 14.29
N ALA A 11 -0.80 16.56 13.08
CA ALA A 11 -2.13 17.11 12.81
C ALA A 11 -2.92 16.32 11.78
N CYS A 12 -4.25 16.40 11.88
CA CYS A 12 -5.19 15.69 11.03
C CYS A 12 -5.33 16.40 9.68
N ASP A 13 -5.17 15.66 8.58
CA ASP A 13 -5.36 16.21 7.23
C ASP A 13 -6.79 16.66 6.89
N LYS A 14 -7.78 16.15 7.62
CA LYS A 14 -9.20 16.44 7.36
C LYS A 14 -9.73 17.58 8.23
N CYS A 15 -9.34 17.63 9.50
CA CYS A 15 -9.93 18.55 10.47
C CYS A 15 -8.92 19.46 11.17
N GLY A 16 -7.62 19.31 10.89
CA GLY A 16 -6.56 20.13 11.48
C GLY A 16 -6.29 19.88 12.97
N THR A 17 -7.07 19.03 13.65
CA THR A 17 -6.84 18.74 15.08
C THR A 17 -5.48 18.10 15.30
N GLN A 18 -4.87 18.41 16.43
CA GLN A 18 -3.63 17.77 16.85
C GLN A 18 -3.88 16.27 17.06
N LEU A 19 -3.01 15.44 16.52
CA LEU A 19 -3.11 13.98 16.65
C LEU A 19 -2.16 13.50 17.73
N VAL A 20 -2.63 12.53 18.51
CA VAL A 20 -1.76 11.76 19.40
C VAL A 20 -0.70 11.05 18.56
N PRO A 21 0.59 11.06 18.99
CA PRO A 21 1.63 10.30 18.30
C PRO A 21 1.23 8.82 18.21
N ASN A 22 1.44 8.22 17.04
CA ASN A 22 1.03 6.83 16.73
C ASN A 22 -0.48 6.54 16.67
N ALA A 23 -1.37 7.54 16.72
CA ALA A 23 -2.79 7.28 16.50
C ALA A 23 -3.07 6.78 15.08
N ALA A 24 -3.79 5.65 14.95
CA ALA A 24 -4.20 5.12 13.65
C ALA A 24 -5.38 5.92 13.04
N TYR A 25 -6.17 6.56 13.90
CA TYR A 25 -7.35 7.34 13.57
C TYR A 25 -7.35 8.64 14.37
N CYS A 26 -7.90 9.69 13.81
CA CYS A 26 -8.15 10.93 14.53
C CYS A 26 -9.31 10.76 15.52
N GLU A 27 -9.10 11.08 16.81
CA GLU A 27 -10.17 11.01 17.83
C GLU A 27 -11.33 11.98 17.57
N LYS A 28 -11.10 13.09 16.87
CA LYS A 28 -12.13 14.12 16.62
C LYS A 28 -13.00 13.81 15.41
N CYS A 29 -12.41 13.32 14.32
CA CYS A 29 -13.11 13.19 13.04
C CYS A 29 -13.15 11.76 12.48
N GLY A 30 -12.54 10.80 13.16
CA GLY A 30 -12.47 9.40 12.74
C GLY A 30 -11.65 9.13 11.48
N PHE A 31 -10.95 10.13 10.94
CA PHE A 31 -10.20 9.99 9.70
C PHE A 31 -8.92 9.18 9.89
N ARG A 32 -8.66 8.25 8.98
CA ARG A 32 -7.42 7.44 8.97
C ARG A 32 -6.19 8.30 8.71
N THR A 33 -5.15 8.09 9.51
CA THR A 33 -3.87 8.78 9.34
C THR A 33 -3.19 8.42 8.01
N ARG A 34 -2.31 9.30 7.51
CA ARG A 34 -1.49 9.02 6.31
C ARG A 34 -0.72 7.72 6.45
N ARG A 35 -0.24 7.40 7.66
CA ARG A 35 0.52 6.17 7.92
C ARG A 35 -0.29 4.93 7.56
N ALA A 36 -1.51 4.81 8.06
CA ALA A 36 -2.39 3.68 7.75
C ALA A 36 -2.66 3.56 6.24
N ARG A 37 -2.90 4.69 5.56
CA ARG A 37 -3.15 4.70 4.11
C ARG A 37 -1.93 4.37 3.25
N ARG A 38 -0.72 4.65 3.72
CA ARG A 38 0.52 4.33 2.98
C ARG A 38 0.82 2.84 3.05
N LEU A 39 0.66 2.24 4.21
CA LEU A 39 0.83 0.79 4.42
C LEU A 39 -0.13 -0.02 3.56
N VAL A 40 -1.42 0.36 3.53
CA VAL A 40 -2.42 -0.32 2.69
C VAL A 40 -2.08 -0.19 1.20
N ARG A 41 -1.67 0.99 0.72
CA ARG A 41 -1.25 1.16 -0.68
C ARG A 41 -0.01 0.35 -1.05
N LEU A 42 0.95 0.23 -0.13
CA LEU A 42 2.13 -0.62 -0.31
C LEU A 42 1.74 -2.09 -0.40
N ALA A 43 0.92 -2.58 0.53
CA ALA A 43 0.43 -3.96 0.52
C ALA A 43 -0.31 -4.30 -0.78
N ILE A 44 -1.24 -3.45 -1.21
CA ILE A 44 -1.97 -3.64 -2.48
C ILE A 44 -1.01 -3.64 -3.67
N ARG A 45 -0.02 -2.73 -3.69
CA ARG A 45 0.96 -2.67 -4.79
C ARG A 45 1.78 -3.96 -4.88
N VAL A 46 2.18 -4.53 -3.75
CA VAL A 46 2.96 -5.79 -3.71
C VAL A 46 2.12 -6.95 -4.26
N GLU A 47 0.87 -7.10 -3.79
CA GLU A 47 -0.05 -8.11 -4.29
C GLU A 47 -0.27 -7.97 -5.81
N MET A 48 -0.55 -6.76 -6.29
CA MET A 48 -0.75 -6.47 -7.71
C MET A 48 0.49 -6.84 -8.55
N VAL A 49 1.70 -6.52 -8.07
CA VAL A 49 2.95 -6.87 -8.76
C VAL A 49 3.12 -8.40 -8.83
N PHE A 50 2.82 -9.11 -7.75
CA PHE A 50 2.89 -10.57 -7.73
C PHE A 50 1.93 -11.19 -8.75
N PHE A 51 0.66 -10.76 -8.77
CA PHE A 51 -0.32 -11.23 -9.76
C PHE A 51 0.12 -10.93 -11.20
N LEU A 52 0.63 -9.73 -11.48
CA LEU A 52 1.13 -9.36 -12.81
C LEU A 52 2.31 -10.22 -13.25
N LEU A 53 3.23 -10.56 -12.34
CA LEU A 53 4.35 -11.47 -12.63
C LEU A 53 3.85 -12.87 -12.97
N VAL A 54 2.92 -13.41 -12.18
CA VAL A 54 2.34 -14.74 -12.45
C VAL A 54 1.62 -14.77 -13.80
N VAL A 55 0.79 -13.76 -14.09
CA VAL A 55 0.10 -13.65 -15.38
C VAL A 55 1.10 -13.52 -16.53
N GLY A 56 2.15 -12.71 -16.38
CA GLY A 56 3.20 -12.56 -17.39
C GLY A 56 3.91 -13.89 -17.69
N ILE A 57 4.21 -14.67 -16.66
CA ILE A 57 4.79 -16.01 -16.79
C ILE A 57 3.84 -16.92 -17.57
N VAL A 58 2.56 -17.01 -17.17
CA VAL A 58 1.57 -17.87 -17.84
C VAL A 58 1.40 -17.50 -19.31
N VAL A 59 1.32 -16.20 -19.61
CA VAL A 59 1.22 -15.70 -20.99
C VAL A 59 2.47 -16.08 -21.78
N ALA A 60 3.66 -15.91 -21.22
CA ALA A 60 4.91 -16.29 -21.89
C ALA A 60 4.95 -17.79 -22.21
N PHE A 61 4.61 -18.66 -21.26
CA PHE A 61 4.54 -20.11 -21.48
C PHE A 61 3.51 -20.49 -22.54
N THR A 62 2.32 -19.89 -22.48
CA THR A 62 1.25 -20.14 -23.45
C THR A 62 1.68 -19.73 -24.85
N TRP A 63 2.36 -18.59 -24.98
CA TRP A 63 2.86 -18.09 -26.26
C TRP A 63 3.97 -18.97 -26.84
N ILE A 64 4.90 -19.44 -26.00
CA ILE A 64 5.95 -20.40 -26.40
C ILE A 64 5.31 -21.70 -26.89
N TYR A 65 4.34 -22.25 -26.15
CA TYR A 65 3.67 -23.49 -26.55
C TYR A 65 2.90 -23.33 -27.86
N ALA A 66 2.24 -22.18 -28.05
CA ALA A 66 1.55 -21.86 -29.29
C ALA A 66 2.50 -21.67 -30.49
N THR A 67 3.72 -21.17 -30.27
CA THR A 67 4.71 -20.90 -31.32
C THR A 67 5.54 -22.13 -31.69
N GLN A 68 5.77 -23.04 -30.74
CA GLN A 68 6.49 -24.30 -30.97
C GLN A 68 5.61 -25.42 -31.54
N ARG A 69 4.29 -25.22 -31.60
CA ARG A 69 3.35 -26.16 -32.21
C ARG A 69 3.15 -25.86 -33.70
#